data_AF-A0A936U3Q6-F1
#
_entry.id   AF-A0A936U3Q6-F1
#
_cell.length_a   1.000
_cell.length_b   1.000
_cell.length_c   1.000
_cell.angle_alpha   90.00
_cell.angle_beta   90.00
_cell.angle_gamma   90.00
#
_symmetry.space_group_name_H-M   'P 1'
#
loop_
_entity.id
_entity.type
_entity.pdbx_description
1 polymer ?
#
loop_
_entity_poly.entity_id
_entity_poly.type
_entity_poly.pdbx_seq_one_letter_code
_entity_poly.pdbx_strand_id
1 'polypeptide(L)'
;MSFIFGKEFLGDISEFLVLFKDMYDGFRERHEEVLRIFRSPDTSFVTIAAPTEPSMEVAGFFAEELRRRGYPRAGMIVNQVHLCAEEPLEPEILLGQAARTTGADLHERTAASLVARLGAAHGRLRQLAHSERVLIQALHKINPAGAFFVELPWLEQQVYDLGALRVVADSLFADA
;
A
#
# COMPACT_ATOMS: atom_id res chain seq x y z
N MET A 1 -49.19 13.15 14.06
CA MET A 1 -47.76 12.88 13.77
C MET A 1 -46.86 13.99 14.36
N SER A 2 -47.05 14.36 15.64
CA SER A 2 -46.33 15.48 16.30
C SER A 2 -45.60 15.05 17.59
N PHE A 3 -45.47 13.75 17.82
CA PHE A 3 -45.01 13.19 19.11
C PHE A 3 -43.73 12.32 19.00
N ILE A 4 -43.04 12.32 17.86
CA ILE A 4 -41.74 11.62 17.73
C ILE A 4 -40.58 12.62 17.88
N PHE A 5 -40.76 13.86 17.43
CA PHE A 5 -39.82 14.97 17.63
C PHE A 5 -40.61 16.17 18.15
N GLY A 6 -40.16 16.79 19.25
CA GLY A 6 -40.88 17.90 19.90
C GLY A 6 -41.02 19.14 19.02
N LYS A 7 -42.00 20.00 19.32
CA LYS A 7 -42.27 21.23 18.53
C LYS A 7 -41.08 22.18 18.45
N GLU A 8 -40.28 22.27 19.51
CA GLU A 8 -39.09 23.13 19.58
C GLU A 8 -38.02 22.67 18.59
N PHE A 9 -37.68 21.37 18.58
CA PHE A 9 -36.75 20.77 17.62
C PHE A 9 -37.19 20.95 16.15
N LEU A 10 -38.51 20.85 15.87
CA LEU A 10 -39.05 21.14 14.54
C LEU A 10 -38.91 22.62 14.16
N GLY A 11 -39.03 23.52 15.15
CA GLY A 11 -38.73 24.94 14.99
C GLY A 11 -37.27 25.18 14.63
N ASP A 12 -36.34 24.60 15.40
CA ASP A 12 -34.90 24.75 15.20
C ASP A 12 -34.44 24.22 13.84
N ILE A 13 -34.96 23.07 13.39
CA ILE A 13 -34.68 22.55 12.04
C ILE A 13 -35.19 23.50 10.97
N SER A 14 -36.37 24.10 11.17
CA SER A 14 -36.94 25.03 10.20
C SER A 14 -36.10 26.29 10.08
N GLU A 15 -35.64 26.85 11.21
CA GLU A 15 -34.74 28.00 11.25
C GLU A 15 -33.39 27.67 10.63
N PHE A 16 -32.81 26.51 10.97
CA PHE A 16 -31.58 26.02 10.35
C PHE A 16 -31.72 25.91 8.83
N LEU A 17 -32.79 25.30 8.31
CA LEU A 17 -32.98 25.13 6.87
C LEU A 17 -33.13 26.47 6.14
N VAL A 18 -33.76 27.47 6.75
CA VAL A 18 -33.86 28.82 6.18
C VAL A 18 -32.49 29.48 6.12
N LEU A 19 -31.71 29.42 7.20
CA LEU A 19 -30.36 29.99 7.24
C LEU A 19 -29.37 29.23 6.34
N PHE A 20 -29.57 27.92 6.18
CA PHE A 20 -28.67 27.04 5.44
C PHE A 20 -28.91 27.04 3.92
N LYS A 21 -30.09 27.48 3.48
CA LYS A 21 -30.48 27.47 2.06
C LYS A 21 -29.45 28.17 1.16
N ASP A 22 -29.00 29.36 1.57
CA ASP A 22 -28.07 30.17 0.78
C ASP A 22 -26.64 29.57 0.78
N MET A 23 -26.29 28.79 1.82
CA MET A 23 -25.01 28.07 1.88
C MET A 23 -25.03 26.80 1.02
N TYR A 24 -26.18 26.13 0.91
CA TYR A 24 -26.35 24.87 0.18
C TYR A 24 -25.96 25.01 -1.30
N ASP A 25 -26.41 26.07 -1.97
CA ASP A 25 -26.06 26.33 -3.36
C ASP A 25 -24.55 26.52 -3.54
N GLY A 26 -23.91 27.26 -2.62
CA GLY A 26 -22.46 27.42 -2.59
C GLY A 26 -21.69 26.14 -2.25
N PHE A 27 -22.28 25.17 -1.54
CA PHE A 27 -21.69 23.85 -1.36
C PHE A 27 -21.81 23.00 -2.61
N ARG A 28 -22.94 23.07 -3.31
CA ARG A 28 -23.17 22.33 -4.55
C ARG A 28 -22.20 22.79 -5.64
N GLU A 29 -22.05 24.09 -5.83
CA GLU A 29 -21.13 24.66 -6.82
C GLU A 29 -19.67 24.24 -6.54
N ARG A 30 -19.22 24.34 -5.28
CA ARG A 30 -17.89 23.88 -4.87
C ARG A 30 -17.70 22.38 -5.08
N HIS A 31 -18.73 21.58 -4.81
CA HIS A 31 -18.69 20.14 -5.05
C HIS A 31 -18.53 19.83 -6.55
N GLU A 32 -19.29 20.50 -7.40
CA GLU A 32 -19.18 20.36 -8.87
C GLU A 32 -17.79 20.79 -9.37
N GLU A 33 -17.22 21.86 -8.81
CA GLU A 33 -15.87 22.30 -9.16
C GLU A 33 -14.80 21.29 -8.75
N VAL A 34 -14.88 20.71 -7.55
CA VAL A 34 -13.98 19.64 -7.11
C VAL A 34 -14.10 18.41 -8.03
N LEU A 35 -15.32 18.01 -8.38
CA LEU A 35 -15.55 16.90 -9.31
C LEU A 35 -14.97 17.18 -10.71
N ARG A 36 -14.99 18.44 -11.15
CA ARG A 36 -14.37 18.87 -12.42
C ARG A 36 -12.85 18.71 -12.37
N ILE A 37 -12.21 19.08 -11.25
CA ILE A 37 -10.77 18.90 -11.05
C ILE A 37 -10.41 17.41 -11.12
N PHE A 38 -11.13 16.54 -10.43
CA PHE A 38 -10.85 15.09 -10.43
C PHE A 38 -11.03 14.42 -11.81
N ARG A 39 -11.81 15.03 -12.71
CA ARG A 39 -11.98 14.57 -14.09
C ARG A 39 -11.05 15.25 -15.09
N SER A 40 -10.33 16.29 -14.66
CA SER A 40 -9.43 17.04 -15.54
C SER A 40 -8.33 16.13 -16.10
N PRO A 41 -7.96 16.25 -17.39
CA PRO A 41 -6.81 15.53 -17.93
C PRO A 41 -5.49 15.88 -17.22
N ASP A 42 -5.42 17.03 -16.53
CA ASP A 42 -4.25 17.44 -15.73
C ASP A 42 -4.18 16.79 -14.34
N THR A 43 -5.20 16.03 -13.96
CA THR A 43 -5.26 15.30 -12.68
C THR A 43 -5.16 13.81 -12.95
N SER A 44 -4.34 13.11 -12.17
CA SER A 44 -4.23 11.66 -12.25
C SER A 44 -4.14 11.04 -10.86
N PHE A 45 -4.76 9.88 -10.72
CA PHE A 45 -4.76 9.11 -9.49
C PHE A 45 -3.72 7.99 -9.55
N VAL A 46 -3.04 7.77 -8.43
CA VAL A 46 -2.12 6.64 -8.21
C VAL A 46 -2.63 5.85 -7.01
N THR A 47 -2.87 4.56 -7.21
CA THR A 47 -3.29 3.68 -6.11
C THR A 47 -2.06 3.11 -5.42
N ILE A 48 -1.97 3.22 -4.10
CA ILE A 48 -0.87 2.66 -3.30
C ILE A 48 -1.43 1.61 -2.36
N ALA A 49 -0.82 0.43 -2.32
CA ALA A 49 -1.25 -0.70 -1.49
C ALA A 49 -0.06 -1.39 -0.83
N ALA A 50 -0.24 -1.94 0.38
CA ALA A 50 0.71 -2.90 0.95
C ALA A 50 0.35 -4.32 0.47
N PRO A 51 1.30 -5.29 0.43
CA PRO A 51 1.06 -6.67 0.03
C PRO A 51 0.33 -7.49 1.10
N THR A 52 -0.78 -6.95 1.60
CA THR A 52 -1.70 -7.61 2.53
C THR A 52 -3.07 -7.74 1.88
N GLU A 53 -3.78 -8.83 2.19
CA GLU A 53 -5.08 -9.13 1.59
C GLU A 53 -6.08 -7.96 1.72
N PRO A 54 -6.30 -7.35 2.90
CA PRO A 54 -7.24 -6.21 3.01
C PRO A 54 -6.80 -4.99 2.19
N SER A 55 -5.50 -4.70 2.13
CA SER A 55 -5.01 -3.55 1.37
C SER A 55 -5.16 -3.77 -0.13
N MET A 56 -4.97 -5.00 -0.61
CA MET A 56 -5.08 -5.36 -2.02
C MET A 56 -6.54 -5.37 -2.49
N GLU A 57 -7.46 -5.83 -1.64
CA GLU A 57 -8.91 -5.75 -1.90
C GLU A 57 -9.36 -4.29 -2.05
N VAL A 58 -8.98 -3.42 -1.11
CA VAL A 58 -9.33 -1.99 -1.17
C VAL A 58 -8.71 -1.32 -2.40
N ALA A 59 -7.47 -1.67 -2.75
CA ALA A 59 -6.81 -1.15 -3.94
C ALA A 59 -7.54 -1.55 -5.23
N GLY A 60 -8.02 -2.80 -5.31
CA GLY A 60 -8.82 -3.27 -6.43
C GLY A 60 -10.18 -2.59 -6.52
N PHE A 61 -10.87 -2.44 -5.38
CA PHE A 61 -12.10 -1.66 -5.29
C PHE A 61 -11.89 -0.21 -5.77
N PHE A 62 -10.83 0.46 -5.30
CA PHE A 62 -10.55 1.84 -5.67
C PHE A 62 -10.21 1.98 -7.16
N ALA A 63 -9.44 1.05 -7.73
CA ALA A 63 -9.15 1.02 -9.16
C ALA A 63 -10.43 0.92 -10.01
N GLU A 64 -11.38 0.10 -9.58
CA GLU A 64 -12.68 -0.06 -10.23
C GLU A 64 -13.59 1.18 -10.05
N GLU A 65 -13.59 1.79 -8.86
CA GLU A 65 -14.32 3.04 -8.60
C GLU A 65 -13.81 4.20 -9.47
N LEU A 66 -12.48 4.35 -9.59
CA LEU A 66 -11.87 5.37 -10.44
C LEU A 66 -12.30 5.18 -11.90
N ARG A 67 -12.27 3.94 -12.38
CA ARG A 67 -12.73 3.56 -13.73
C ARG A 67 -14.20 3.90 -13.92
N ARG A 68 -15.07 3.51 -12.99
CA ARG A 68 -16.52 3.76 -13.08
C ARG A 68 -16.86 5.25 -13.09
N ARG A 69 -16.11 6.07 -12.34
CA ARG A 69 -16.31 7.53 -12.27
C ARG A 69 -15.64 8.30 -13.41
N GLY A 70 -14.84 7.62 -14.23
CA GLY A 70 -14.10 8.22 -15.35
C GLY A 70 -12.97 9.14 -14.91
N TYR A 71 -12.33 8.85 -13.76
CA TYR A 71 -11.19 9.62 -13.29
C TYR A 71 -9.89 9.10 -13.90
N PRO A 72 -8.99 9.96 -14.40
CA PRO A 72 -7.73 9.52 -14.99
C PRO A 72 -6.86 8.81 -13.95
N ARG A 73 -6.29 7.66 -14.31
CA ARG A 73 -5.46 6.85 -13.42
C ARG A 73 -4.11 6.59 -14.07
N ALA A 74 -3.04 6.99 -13.39
CA ALA A 74 -1.69 6.84 -13.92
C ALA A 74 -1.13 5.42 -13.69
N GLY A 75 -1.47 4.79 -12.57
CA GLY A 75 -0.88 3.51 -12.22
C GLY A 75 -1.10 3.09 -10.79
N MET A 76 -0.30 2.12 -10.37
CA MET A 76 -0.37 1.49 -9.07
C MET A 76 1.01 1.22 -8.51
N ILE A 77 1.14 1.36 -7.19
CA ILE A 77 2.35 1.08 -6.44
C ILE A 77 2.02 0.06 -5.35
N VAL A 78 2.72 -1.06 -5.35
CA VAL A 78 2.72 -1.97 -4.21
C VAL A 78 3.90 -1.61 -3.32
N ASN A 79 3.62 -1.08 -2.13
CA ASN A 79 4.61 -0.64 -1.17
C ASN A 79 4.96 -1.75 -0.17
N GLN A 80 6.19 -1.76 0.34
CA GLN A 80 6.65 -2.69 1.38
C GLN A 80 6.70 -4.16 0.96
N VAL A 81 7.12 -4.42 -0.28
CA VAL A 81 7.30 -5.79 -0.79
C VAL A 81 8.53 -6.44 -0.19
N HIS A 82 8.41 -7.65 0.35
CA HIS A 82 9.55 -8.40 0.84
C HIS A 82 10.31 -9.07 -0.31
N LEU A 83 11.55 -8.65 -0.52
CA LEU A 83 12.43 -9.26 -1.49
C LEU A 83 13.04 -10.55 -0.92
N CYS A 84 12.95 -11.63 -1.70
CA CYS A 84 13.60 -12.88 -1.38
C CYS A 84 14.11 -13.55 -2.66
N ALA A 85 15.22 -14.28 -2.56
CA ALA A 85 15.76 -15.03 -3.67
C ALA A 85 14.75 -16.08 -4.17
N GLU A 86 14.64 -16.21 -5.49
CA GLU A 86 13.76 -17.21 -6.12
C GLU A 86 14.21 -18.63 -5.76
N GLU A 87 15.52 -18.87 -5.80
CA GLU A 87 16.11 -20.16 -5.48
C GLU A 87 16.17 -20.41 -3.96
N PRO A 88 15.87 -21.64 -3.51
CA PRO A 88 16.09 -22.02 -2.11
C PRO A 88 17.57 -21.88 -1.75
N LEU A 89 17.86 -21.05 -0.75
CA LEU A 89 19.18 -20.97 -0.17
C LEU A 89 19.33 -22.06 0.89
N GLU A 90 20.37 -22.88 0.79
CA GLU A 90 20.72 -23.90 1.78
C GLU A 90 21.68 -23.29 2.83
N PRO A 91 21.19 -22.91 4.03
CA PRO A 91 21.95 -22.07 4.96
C PRO A 91 23.22 -22.75 5.49
N GLU A 92 23.20 -24.07 5.69
CA GLU A 92 24.40 -24.79 6.13
C GLU A 92 25.50 -24.79 5.06
N ILE A 93 25.11 -24.90 3.78
CA ILE A 93 26.07 -24.86 2.67
C ILE A 93 26.65 -23.45 2.53
N LEU A 94 25.81 -22.43 2.62
CA LEU A 94 26.23 -21.04 2.41
C LEU A 94 26.97 -20.43 3.60
N LEU A 95 26.49 -20.70 4.81
CA LEU A 95 26.94 -20.02 6.02
C LEU A 95 27.68 -20.94 6.98
N GLY A 96 27.63 -22.26 6.83
CA GLY A 96 28.22 -23.19 7.80
C GLY A 96 29.72 -22.99 8.00
N GLN A 97 30.47 -22.79 6.90
CA GLN A 97 31.90 -22.49 7.00
C GLN A 97 32.15 -21.13 7.66
N ALA A 98 31.45 -20.08 7.23
CA ALA A 98 31.59 -18.75 7.81
C ALA A 98 31.22 -18.73 9.31
N ALA A 99 30.17 -19.46 9.71
CA ALA A 99 29.76 -19.61 11.10
C ALA A 99 30.83 -20.31 11.95
N ARG A 100 31.50 -21.35 11.41
CA ARG A 100 32.60 -22.04 12.10
C ARG A 100 33.87 -21.19 12.19
N THR A 101 34.19 -20.41 11.16
CA THR A 101 35.41 -19.57 11.13
C THR A 101 35.25 -18.30 11.97
N THR A 102 34.14 -17.58 11.83
CA THR A 102 33.88 -16.32 12.55
C THR A 102 33.47 -16.57 14.00
N GLY A 103 32.78 -17.68 14.27
CA GLY A 103 32.40 -18.12 15.61
C GLY A 103 33.39 -19.12 16.21
N ALA A 104 34.69 -19.01 15.91
CA ALA A 104 35.71 -19.94 16.41
C ALA A 104 35.83 -19.93 17.96
N ASP A 105 35.36 -18.88 18.60
CA ASP A 105 35.22 -18.72 20.06
C ASP A 105 33.90 -19.29 20.62
N LEU A 106 32.95 -19.65 19.75
CA LEU A 106 31.67 -20.24 20.12
C LEU A 106 31.75 -21.76 20.19
N HIS A 107 30.95 -22.34 21.09
CA HIS A 107 30.74 -23.79 21.11
C HIS A 107 30.04 -24.25 19.81
N GLU A 108 30.44 -25.41 19.26
CA GLU A 108 29.93 -25.95 17.98
C GLU A 108 28.40 -25.98 17.90
N ARG A 109 27.73 -26.43 18.99
CA ARG A 109 26.26 -26.41 19.09
C ARG A 109 25.65 -25.01 18.94
N THR A 110 26.33 -23.97 19.42
CA THR A 110 25.86 -22.59 19.32
C THR A 110 25.97 -22.10 17.88
N ALA A 111 27.09 -22.37 17.21
CA ALA A 111 27.26 -22.04 15.80
C ALA A 111 26.22 -22.76 14.92
N ALA A 112 26.01 -24.07 15.14
CA ALA A 112 24.98 -24.84 14.43
C ALA A 112 23.55 -24.30 14.70
N SER A 113 23.26 -23.91 15.95
CA SER A 113 21.96 -23.32 16.31
C SER A 113 21.72 -21.98 15.60
N LEU A 114 22.76 -21.14 15.46
CA LEU A 114 22.65 -19.88 14.71
C LEU A 114 22.30 -20.12 13.25
N VAL A 115 23.00 -21.04 12.58
CA VAL A 115 22.72 -21.40 11.18
C VAL A 115 21.30 -21.95 11.02
N ALA A 116 20.86 -22.82 11.92
CA ALA A 116 19.50 -23.34 11.92
C ALA A 116 18.44 -22.22 12.09
N ARG A 117 18.68 -21.24 12.97
CA ARG A 117 17.78 -20.10 13.18
C ARG A 117 17.70 -19.19 11.95
N LEU A 118 18.83 -18.93 11.28
CA LEU A 118 18.88 -18.19 10.03
C LEU A 118 18.12 -18.92 8.92
N GLY A 119 18.27 -20.24 8.85
CA GLY A 119 17.49 -21.08 7.93
C GLY A 119 15.99 -21.01 8.17
N ALA A 120 15.56 -21.10 9.43
CA ALA A 120 14.16 -20.94 9.78
C ALA A 120 13.63 -19.53 9.46
N ALA A 121 14.45 -18.48 9.65
CA ALA A 121 14.09 -17.12 9.29
C ALA A 121 13.95 -16.94 7.77
N HIS A 122 14.89 -17.49 6.99
CA HIS A 122 14.83 -17.49 5.53
C HIS A 122 13.58 -18.23 5.02
N GLY A 123 13.27 -19.40 5.59
CA GLY A 123 12.06 -20.15 5.25
C GLY A 123 10.77 -19.34 5.48
N ARG A 124 10.67 -18.62 6.61
CA ARG A 124 9.53 -17.72 6.89
C ARG A 124 9.47 -16.56 5.89
N LEU A 125 10.60 -15.92 5.58
CA LEU A 125 10.65 -14.84 4.60
C LEU A 125 10.21 -15.30 3.21
N ARG A 126 10.64 -16.50 2.77
CA ARG A 126 10.20 -17.08 1.50
C ARG A 126 8.71 -17.34 1.46
N GLN A 127 8.14 -17.89 2.54
CA GLN A 127 6.70 -18.11 2.63
C GLN A 127 5.92 -16.79 2.55
N LEU A 128 6.40 -15.76 3.26
CA LEU A 128 5.83 -14.42 3.20
C LEU A 128 5.89 -13.85 1.77
N ALA A 129 7.08 -13.75 1.19
CA ALA A 129 7.28 -13.23 -0.17
C ALA A 129 6.48 -14.00 -1.23
N HIS A 130 6.35 -15.32 -1.09
CA HIS A 130 5.50 -16.12 -1.97
C HIS A 130 4.02 -15.73 -1.86
N SER A 131 3.51 -15.58 -0.64
CA SER A 131 2.11 -15.16 -0.40
C SER A 131 1.84 -13.76 -0.94
N GLU A 132 2.79 -12.84 -0.75
CA GLU A 132 2.74 -11.48 -1.30
C GLU A 132 2.71 -11.50 -2.83
N ARG A 133 3.55 -12.33 -3.46
CA ARG A 133 3.61 -12.44 -4.92
C ARG A 133 2.27 -12.87 -5.52
N VAL A 134 1.55 -13.80 -4.87
CA VAL A 134 0.21 -14.23 -5.33
C VAL A 134 -0.77 -13.06 -5.32
N LEU A 135 -0.78 -12.27 -4.24
CA LEU A 135 -1.64 -11.09 -4.12
C LEU A 135 -1.27 -10.01 -5.16
N ILE A 136 0.02 -9.74 -5.31
CA ILE A 136 0.55 -8.77 -6.28
C ILE A 136 0.17 -9.17 -7.71
N GLN A 137 0.30 -10.45 -8.06
CA GLN A 137 -0.08 -10.95 -9.39
C GLN A 137 -1.58 -10.83 -9.66
N ALA A 138 -2.43 -11.05 -8.66
CA ALA A 138 -3.87 -10.85 -8.81
C ALA A 138 -4.18 -9.38 -9.10
N LEU A 139 -3.53 -8.46 -8.39
CA LEU A 139 -3.73 -7.03 -8.56
C LEU A 139 -3.12 -6.49 -9.87
N HIS A 140 -1.98 -7.02 -10.30
CA HIS A 140 -1.37 -6.68 -11.59
C HIS A 140 -2.31 -6.98 -12.77
N LYS A 141 -3.08 -8.08 -12.71
CA LYS A 141 -4.04 -8.46 -13.77
C LYS A 141 -5.17 -7.45 -13.98
N ILE A 142 -5.55 -6.71 -12.94
CA ILE A 142 -6.60 -5.68 -13.05
C ILE A 142 -6.05 -4.30 -13.40
N ASN A 143 -4.72 -4.15 -13.55
CA ASN A 143 -4.12 -2.90 -13.98
C ASN A 143 -4.34 -2.69 -15.50
N PRO A 144 -4.86 -1.54 -15.95
CA PRO A 144 -5.04 -1.18 -17.35
C PRO A 144 -3.74 -1.26 -18.12
N ALA A 145 -3.86 -1.66 -19.38
CA ALA A 145 -2.78 -1.57 -20.34
C ALA A 145 -2.27 -0.12 -20.43
N GLY A 146 -0.95 0.06 -20.29
CA GLY A 146 -0.29 1.37 -20.35
C GLY A 146 -0.22 2.13 -19.02
N ALA A 147 -0.90 1.68 -17.97
CA ALA A 147 -0.72 2.23 -16.62
C ALA A 147 0.52 1.60 -15.96
N PHE A 148 1.31 2.39 -15.23
CA PHE A 148 2.49 1.85 -14.56
C PHE A 148 2.10 0.91 -13.41
N PHE A 149 2.98 -0.03 -13.10
CA PHE A 149 2.88 -0.92 -11.95
C PHE A 149 4.27 -1.02 -11.32
N VAL A 150 4.44 -0.51 -10.10
CA VAL A 150 5.75 -0.46 -9.43
C VAL A 150 5.66 -1.21 -8.11
N GLU A 151 6.67 -2.04 -7.84
CA GLU A 151 6.85 -2.74 -6.57
C GLU A 151 7.98 -2.05 -5.80
N LEU A 152 7.62 -1.43 -4.67
CA LEU A 152 8.60 -0.83 -3.77
C LEU A 152 9.00 -1.83 -2.69
N PRO A 153 10.31 -2.10 -2.55
CA PRO A 153 10.79 -3.02 -1.53
C PRO A 153 10.53 -2.45 -0.13
N TRP A 154 10.38 -3.35 0.83
CA TRP A 154 10.43 -2.98 2.23
C TRP A 154 11.80 -2.41 2.58
N LEU A 155 11.82 -1.22 3.20
CA LEU A 155 13.04 -0.55 3.63
C LEU A 155 13.30 -0.83 5.11
N GLU A 156 14.53 -1.20 5.45
CA GLU A 156 14.95 -1.43 6.84
C GLU A 156 14.84 -0.19 7.73
N GLN A 157 15.00 0.99 7.11
CA GLN A 157 14.93 2.28 7.80
C GLN A 157 13.61 2.98 7.52
N GLN A 158 13.08 3.64 8.55
CA GLN A 158 11.92 4.50 8.39
C GLN A 158 12.24 5.69 7.47
N VAL A 159 11.27 6.09 6.65
CA VAL A 159 11.40 7.24 5.76
C VAL A 159 11.04 8.52 6.51
N TYR A 160 12.03 9.14 7.16
CA TYR A 160 11.83 10.38 7.93
C TYR A 160 12.81 11.52 7.55
N ASP A 161 13.76 11.26 6.66
CA ASP A 161 14.70 12.26 6.16
C ASP A 161 14.76 12.29 4.62
N LEU A 162 15.44 13.31 4.09
CA LEU A 162 15.58 13.48 2.64
C LEU A 162 16.42 12.37 1.98
N GLY A 163 17.32 11.73 2.73
CA GLY A 163 18.12 10.61 2.24
C GLY A 163 17.24 9.37 2.01
N ALA A 164 16.40 9.03 2.98
CA ALA A 164 15.43 7.95 2.86
C ALA A 164 14.39 8.24 1.76
N LEU A 165 13.94 9.49 1.61
CA LEU A 165 13.09 9.88 0.48
C LEU A 165 13.79 9.70 -0.87
N ARG A 166 15.10 9.94 -0.95
CA ARG A 166 15.88 9.69 -2.17
C ARG A 166 15.90 8.21 -2.53
N VAL A 167 16.06 7.32 -1.56
CA VAL A 167 16.01 5.85 -1.78
C VAL A 167 14.65 5.42 -2.32
N VAL A 168 13.56 5.97 -1.76
CA VAL A 168 12.20 5.70 -2.28
C VAL A 168 12.06 6.24 -3.71
N ALA A 169 12.54 7.44 -3.98
CA ALA A 169 12.48 8.03 -5.32
C ALA A 169 13.29 7.20 -6.34
N ASP A 170 14.49 6.76 -5.99
CA ASP A 170 15.32 5.92 -6.86
C ASP A 170 14.61 4.58 -7.14
N SER A 171 13.85 4.04 -6.18
CA SER A 171 13.07 2.81 -6.37
C SER A 171 11.79 3.04 -7.19
N LEU A 172 11.14 4.20 -7.05
CA LEU A 172 9.93 4.57 -7.79
C LEU A 172 10.19 4.89 -9.26
N PHE A 173 11.35 5.49 -9.55
CA PHE A 173 11.72 6.00 -10.87
C PHE A 173 12.90 5.25 -11.50
N ALA A 174 13.30 4.10 -10.94
CA ALA A 174 14.20 3.19 -11.63
C ALA A 174 13.56 2.76 -12.95
N ASP A 175 14.26 2.94 -14.07
CA ASP A 175 13.79 2.49 -15.38
C ASP A 175 13.51 0.98 -15.33
N ALA A 176 12.29 0.60 -15.72
CA ALA A 176 11.83 -0.79 -15.81
C ALA A 176 12.30 -1.48 -17.10
#